data_AF-A0A949DZK5-F1
#
_entry.id   AF-A0A949DZK5-F1
#
_cell.length_a   1.000
_cell.length_b   1.000
_cell.length_c   1.000
_cell.angle_alpha   90.00
_cell.angle_beta   90.00
_cell.angle_gamma   90.00
#
_symmetry.space_group_name_H-M   'P 1'
#
loop_
_entity.id
_entity.type
_entity.pdbx_description
1 polymer ?
#
loop_
_entity_poly.entity_id
_entity_poly.type
_entity_poly.pdbx_seq_one_letter_code
_entity_poly.pdbx_strand_id
1 'polypeptide(L)' 'MKTIDDLCRELKLNEKQRQAIKNYLTFFVIDMLESLREENTTNFDETIKELRGIR' A
#
# COMPACT_ATOMS: atom_id res chain seq x y z
N MET A 1 -15.35 -8.49 -4.06
CA MET A 1 -14.48 -7.31 -4.21
C MET A 1 -14.42 -6.98 -5.69
N LYS A 2 -14.86 -5.80 -6.13
CA LYS A 2 -14.76 -5.42 -7.56
C LYS A 2 -13.30 -5.19 -7.91
N THR A 3 -12.85 -5.63 -9.08
CA THR A 3 -11.48 -5.37 -9.53
C THR A 3 -11.35 -3.93 -10.03
N ILE A 4 -10.11 -3.42 -10.11
CA ILE A 4 -9.85 -2.13 -10.76
C ILE A 4 -10.36 -2.14 -12.21
N ASP A 5 -10.27 -3.29 -12.88
CA ASP A 5 -10.80 -3.47 -14.23
C ASP A 5 -12.32 -3.36 -14.31
N ASP A 6 -13.04 -3.91 -13.33
CA ASP A 6 -14.50 -3.78 -13.26
C ASP A 6 -14.90 -2.32 -13.02
N LEU A 7 -14.19 -1.62 -12.14
CA LEU A 7 -14.41 -0.19 -11.89
C LEU A 7 -14.16 0.66 -13.15
N CYS A 8 -13.07 0.40 -13.87
CA CYS A 8 -12.76 1.12 -15.10
C CYS A 8 -13.78 0.85 -16.21
N ARG A 9 -14.39 -0.34 -16.25
CA ARG A 9 -15.48 -0.67 -17.17
C ARG A 9 -16.78 0.06 -16.81
N GLU A 10 -17.16 0.08 -15.52
CA GLU A 10 -18.35 0.79 -15.05
C GLU A 10 -18.28 2.30 -15.32
N LEU A 11 -17.10 2.88 -15.13
CA LEU A 11 -16.82 4.29 -15.38
C LEU A 11 -16.63 4.63 -16.88
N LYS A 12 -16.70 3.64 -17.77
CA LYS A 12 -16.52 3.79 -19.23
C LYS A 12 -15.24 4.54 -19.60
N LEU A 13 -14.16 4.26 -18.88
CA LEU A 13 -12.88 4.93 -19.08
C LEU A 13 -12.22 4.49 -20.38
N ASN A 14 -11.60 5.45 -21.07
CA ASN A 14 -10.72 5.13 -22.17
C ASN A 14 -9.42 4.49 -21.66
N GLU A 15 -8.63 3.92 -22.57
CA GLU A 15 -7.43 3.16 -22.20
C GLU A 15 -6.41 4.00 -21.42
N LYS A 16 -6.23 5.27 -21.82
CA LYS A 16 -5.31 6.19 -21.13
C LYS A 16 -5.75 6.47 -19.69
N GLN A 17 -7.04 6.70 -19.48
CA GLN A 17 -7.63 6.92 -18.16
C GLN A 17 -7.55 5.66 -17.29
N ARG A 18 -7.86 4.50 -17.87
CA ARG A 18 -7.75 3.20 -17.21
C ARG A 18 -6.32 2.96 -16.72
N GLN A 19 -5.33 3.18 -17.58
CA GLN A 19 -3.93 3.00 -17.22
C GLN A 19 -3.49 4.00 -16.13
N ALA A 20 -3.92 5.26 -16.21
CA ALA A 20 -3.61 6.26 -15.20
C ALA A 20 -4.15 5.87 -13.82
N ILE A 21 -5.41 5.41 -13.75
CA ILE A 21 -6.02 4.95 -12.48
C ILE A 21 -5.34 3.70 -11.96
N LYS A 22 -5.07 2.71 -12.83
CA LYS A 22 -4.33 1.50 -12.45
C LYS A 22 -2.98 1.86 -11.83
N ASN A 23 -2.22 2.74 -12.47
CA ASN A 23 -0.93 3.17 -11.96
C ASN A 23 -1.06 3.87 -10.60
N TYR A 24 -1.97 4.85 -10.50
CA TYR A 24 -2.19 5.58 -9.26
C TYR A 24 -2.55 4.66 -8.09
N LEU A 25 -3.51 3.75 -8.29
CA LEU A 25 -3.92 2.80 -7.25
C LEU A 25 -2.81 1.80 -6.92
N THR A 26 -2.02 1.39 -7.91
CA THR A 26 -0.87 0.51 -7.68
C THR A 26 0.17 1.19 -6.80
N PHE A 27 0.55 2.43 -7.11
CA PHE A 27 1.49 3.20 -6.28
C PHE A 27 0.95 3.41 -4.87
N PHE A 28 -0.33 3.79 -4.74
CA PHE A 28 -0.95 3.96 -3.44
C PHE A 28 -0.91 2.69 -2.58
N VAL A 29 -1.20 1.53 -3.18
CA VAL A 29 -1.12 0.25 -2.46
C VAL A 29 0.32 -0.10 -2.09
N ILE A 30 1.29 0.19 -2.96
CA ILE A 30 2.72 0.00 -2.65
C ILE A 30 3.11 0.87 -1.46
N ASP A 31 2.84 2.17 -1.49
CA ASP A 31 3.19 3.11 -0.41
C ASP A 31 2.57 2.69 0.93
N MET A 32 1.31 2.22 0.89
CA MET A 32 0.63 1.71 2.08
C MET A 32 1.31 0.44 2.63
N LEU A 33 1.71 -0.49 1.77
CA LEU A 33 2.41 -1.71 2.19
C LEU A 33 3.81 -1.41 2.74
N GLU A 34 4.51 -0.44 2.16
CA GLU A 34 5.81 0.02 2.67
C GLU A 34 5.69 0.66 4.04
N SER A 35 4.67 1.51 4.24
CA SER A 35 4.38 2.14 5.54
C SER A 35 4.10 1.08 6.62
N LEU A 36 3.27 0.08 6.31
CA LEU A 36 2.96 -1.02 7.24
C LEU A 36 4.20 -1.87 7.58
N ARG A 37 5.11 -2.06 6.61
CA ARG A 37 6.37 -2.76 6.84
C ARG A 37 7.27 -1.97 7.78
N GLU A 38 7.39 -0.67 7.57
CA GLU A 38 8.22 0.22 8.39
C GLU A 38 7.72 0.32 9.83
N GLU A 39 6.39 0.45 10.02
CA GLU A 39 5.77 0.45 11.34
C GLU A 39 6.03 -0.87 12.08
N ASN A 40 5.79 -2.01 11.42
CA ASN A 40 6.07 -3.31 12.02
C ASN A 40 7.55 -3.48 12.40
N THR A 41 8.46 -3.05 11.53
CA THR A 41 9.91 -3.12 11.79
C THR A 41 10.27 -2.28 13.02
N THR A 42 9.72 -1.07 13.11
CA THR A 42 9.91 -0.18 14.26
C THR A 42 9.41 -0.82 15.56
N ASN A 43 8.22 -1.41 15.54
CA ASN A 43 7.65 -2.10 16.70
C ASN A 43 8.53 -3.27 17.16
N PHE A 44 9.11 -4.03 16.22
CA PHE A 44 10.05 -5.09 16.55
C PHE A 44 11.34 -4.53 17.18
N ASP A 45 11.90 -3.46 16.62
CA ASP A 45 13.10 -2.81 17.16
C ASP A 45 12.89 -2.28 18.58
N GLU A 46 11.73 -1.67 18.85
CA GLU A 46 11.33 -1.23 20.19
C GLU A 46 11.24 -2.41 21.16
N THR A 47 10.56 -3.49 20.76
CA THR A 47 10.47 -4.72 21.57
C THR A 47 11.85 -5.30 21.88
N ILE A 48 12.76 -5.33 20.89
CA ILE A 48 14.13 -5.80 21.07
C ILE A 48 14.90 -4.90 22.06
N LYS A 49 14.75 -3.57 21.97
CA LYS A 49 15.40 -2.63 22.90
C LYS A 49 14.92 -2.84 24.33
N GLU A 50 13.62 -2.99 24.53
CA GLU A 50 13.02 -3.28 25.84
C GLU A 50 13.58 -4.58 26.44
N LEU A 51 13.62 -5.65 25.65
CA LEU A 51 14.15 -6.95 26.09
C LEU A 51 15.65 -6.91 26.40
N ARG A 52 16.42 -6.06 25.72
CA ARG A 52 17.85 -5.85 26.01
C ARG A 52 18.09 -4.97 27.24
N GLY A 53 17.05 -4.34 27.79
CA GLY A 53 17.19 -3.39 28.90
C GLY A 53 17.97 -2.13 28.52
N ILE A 54 18.08 -1.82 27.22
CA ILE A 54 18.73 -0.60 26.73
C ILE A 54 17.69 0.51 26.77
N ARG A 55 17.74 1.32 27.83
CA ARG A 55 16.89 2.52 28.01
C ARG A 55 17.53 3.75 27.40
#